data_AF-A0A4D4N513-F1
#
_entry.id   AF-A0A4D4N513-F1
#
_cell.length_a   1.000
_cell.length_b   1.000
_cell.length_c   1.000
_cell.angle_alpha   90.00
_cell.angle_beta   90.00
_cell.angle_gamma   90.00
#
_symmetry.space_group_name_H-M   'P 1'
#
loop_
_entity.id
_entity.type
_entity.pdbx_description
1 polymer ?
#
loop_
_entity_poly.entity_id
_entity_poly.type
_entity_poly.pdbx_seq_one_letter_code
_entity_poly.pdbx_strand_id
1 'polypeptide(L)'
;MHPTSEPRLLDADEVRHFEEPFGTLMLELPPREPGFVLPTWKELTAVVEAARERDAGVHFDGTRLWERPRTWGVLLSPAVPGGVERALLGLERELPRLPEYVAHAEVVGKALGAAGVPWFRVNPEVPHTHRFQVWLSYDADVLADVAVRLAEETRVTLFHRWFPAPKRPPGLSVTEVAVAAEGLEWTERISTPVAFTWCSSLPTPPGINSCRVAEQPESHLCPERRRTLHWPTCCVHGFSRESGG
;
A
#
# COMPACT_ATOMS: atom_id res chain seq x y z
N MET A 1 26.68 -8.21 3.48
CA MET A 1 26.22 -9.57 3.82
C MET A 1 24.83 -9.44 4.41
N HIS A 2 23.87 -10.25 3.97
CA HIS A 2 22.52 -10.29 4.54
C HIS A 2 22.31 -11.67 5.16
N PRO A 3 21.97 -11.78 6.46
CA PRO A 3 21.73 -13.08 7.08
C PRO A 3 20.49 -13.78 6.50
N THR A 4 19.54 -13.01 5.97
CA THR A 4 18.35 -13.52 5.28
C THR A 4 18.38 -13.17 3.80
N SER A 5 18.02 -14.13 2.94
CA SER A 5 17.79 -13.90 1.50
C SER A 5 16.30 -13.74 1.15
N GLU A 6 15.43 -14.17 2.06
CA GLU A 6 13.98 -14.16 1.96
C GLU A 6 13.37 -12.88 2.54
N PRO A 7 12.23 -12.40 2.00
CA PRO A 7 11.57 -11.18 2.45
C PRO A 7 10.79 -11.43 3.75
N ARG A 8 11.50 -11.70 4.85
CA ARG A 8 10.96 -11.88 6.20
C ARG A 8 11.82 -11.19 7.25
N LEU A 9 11.30 -11.12 8.47
CA LEU A 9 12.07 -10.65 9.63
C LEU A 9 13.25 -11.58 9.90
N LEU A 10 14.36 -10.95 10.28
CA LEU A 10 15.56 -11.60 10.80
C LEU A 10 15.27 -12.13 12.21
N ASP A 11 15.65 -13.37 12.48
CA ASP A 11 15.53 -13.95 13.82
C ASP A 11 16.84 -13.93 14.60
N ALA A 12 16.74 -14.13 15.92
CA ALA A 12 17.89 -14.06 16.82
C ALA A 12 18.87 -15.23 16.63
N ASP A 13 18.38 -16.41 16.25
CA ASP A 13 19.22 -17.59 16.08
C ASP A 13 20.04 -17.50 14.79
N GLU A 14 19.49 -16.90 13.73
CA GLU A 14 20.23 -16.52 12.53
C GLU A 14 21.38 -15.57 12.84
N VAL A 15 21.16 -14.59 13.72
CA VAL A 15 22.23 -13.69 14.16
C VAL A 15 23.29 -14.45 14.97
N ARG A 16 22.89 -15.33 15.90
CA ARG A 16 23.84 -16.13 16.70
C ARG A 16 24.69 -17.05 15.86
N HIS A 17 24.09 -17.71 14.87
CA HIS A 17 24.74 -18.76 14.09
C HIS A 17 25.24 -18.29 12.71
N PHE A 18 25.18 -16.98 12.42
CA PHE A 18 25.73 -16.44 11.18
C PHE A 18 27.22 -16.76 11.06
N GLU A 19 27.61 -17.41 9.96
CA GLU A 19 28.93 -18.04 9.80
C GLU A 19 30.08 -17.03 9.80
N GLU A 20 29.88 -15.84 9.24
CA GLU A 20 30.92 -14.82 9.11
C GLU A 20 30.93 -13.83 10.29
N PRO A 21 32.12 -13.36 10.72
CA PRO A 21 32.21 -12.31 11.73
C PRO A 21 31.73 -10.95 11.17
N PHE A 22 31.08 -10.15 12.01
CA PHE A 22 30.64 -8.80 11.67
C PHE A 22 30.71 -7.86 12.89
N GLY A 23 31.02 -6.59 12.67
CA GLY A 23 31.13 -5.58 13.74
C GLY A 23 29.86 -4.75 13.97
N THR A 24 28.93 -4.73 13.00
CA THR A 24 27.67 -3.99 13.11
C THR A 24 26.53 -4.77 12.44
N LEU A 25 25.42 -4.94 13.14
CA LEU A 25 24.14 -5.39 12.61
C LEU A 25 23.27 -4.18 12.25
N MET A 26 22.83 -4.08 11.00
CA MET A 26 21.88 -3.05 10.55
C MET A 26 20.47 -3.63 10.44
N LEU A 27 19.50 -2.99 11.10
CA LEU A 27 18.09 -3.39 11.12
C LEU A 27 17.22 -2.28 10.55
N GLU A 28 16.54 -2.55 9.44
CA GLU A 28 15.52 -1.64 8.89
C GLU A 28 14.21 -1.81 9.67
N LEU A 29 13.62 -0.70 10.15
CA LEU A 29 12.38 -0.72 10.91
C LEU A 29 11.35 0.31 10.41
N PRO A 30 10.17 -0.12 9.95
CA PRO A 30 9.85 -1.47 9.48
C PRO A 30 10.60 -1.80 8.16
N PRO A 31 11.00 -3.07 7.94
CA PRO A 31 11.65 -3.47 6.70
C PRO A 31 10.69 -3.38 5.52
N ARG A 32 11.13 -2.75 4.44
CA ARG A 32 10.33 -2.52 3.24
C ARG A 32 10.03 -3.81 2.48
N GLU A 33 11.04 -4.67 2.27
CA GLU A 33 10.92 -5.87 1.41
C GLU A 33 9.81 -6.84 1.90
N PRO A 34 9.72 -7.17 3.21
CA PRO A 34 8.66 -8.03 3.73
C PRO A 34 7.26 -7.39 3.78
N GLY A 35 7.12 -6.12 3.39
CA GLY A 35 5.86 -5.39 3.40
C GLY A 35 5.61 -4.52 4.63
N PHE A 36 6.66 -3.98 5.24
CA PHE A 36 6.56 -3.11 6.42
C PHE A 36 6.02 -3.82 7.67
N VAL A 37 6.29 -5.12 7.81
CA VAL A 37 5.93 -5.89 9.02
C VAL A 37 6.82 -5.49 10.19
N LEU A 38 6.22 -5.27 11.37
CA LEU A 38 6.97 -4.95 12.59
C LEU A 38 7.23 -6.22 13.41
N PRO A 39 8.46 -6.39 13.96
CA PRO A 39 8.69 -7.40 14.98
C PRO A 39 7.94 -7.02 16.27
N THR A 40 7.60 -8.02 17.07
CA THR A 40 7.23 -7.77 18.46
C THR A 40 8.41 -7.20 19.24
N TRP A 41 8.14 -6.49 20.34
CA TRP A 41 9.22 -5.99 21.21
C TRP A 41 10.16 -7.10 21.66
N LYS A 42 9.60 -8.27 22.02
CA LYS A 42 10.35 -9.44 22.47
C LYS A 42 11.29 -9.97 21.38
N GLU A 43 10.82 -10.08 20.14
CA GLU A 43 11.64 -10.53 19.01
C GLU A 43 12.76 -9.53 18.71
N LEU A 44 12.45 -8.24 18.70
CA LEU A 44 13.42 -7.18 18.47
C LEU A 44 14.52 -7.20 19.54
N THR A 45 14.15 -7.30 20.82
CA THR A 45 15.13 -7.38 21.91
C THR A 45 15.99 -8.63 21.82
N ALA A 46 15.41 -9.78 21.43
CA ALA A 46 16.18 -11.01 21.26
C ALA A 46 17.23 -10.90 20.14
N VAL A 47 16.91 -10.24 19.03
CA VAL A 47 17.87 -9.97 17.94
C VAL A 47 18.98 -9.03 18.40
N VAL A 48 18.64 -7.98 19.15
CA VAL A 48 19.63 -7.05 19.72
C VAL A 48 20.55 -7.76 20.72
N GLU A 49 20.01 -8.63 21.56
CA GLU A 49 20.77 -9.46 22.50
C GLU A 49 21.73 -10.39 21.75
N ALA A 50 21.25 -11.08 20.72
CA ALA A 50 22.09 -11.95 19.88
C ALA A 50 23.25 -11.19 19.20
N ALA A 51 23.03 -9.94 18.77
CA ALA A 51 24.10 -9.11 18.22
C ALA A 51 25.13 -8.72 19.29
N ARG A 52 24.68 -8.40 20.51
CA ARG A 52 25.55 -8.07 21.65
C ARG A 52 26.36 -9.27 22.14
N GLU A 53 25.79 -10.47 22.15
CA GLU A 53 26.50 -11.73 22.45
C GLU A 53 27.70 -11.94 21.51
N ARG A 54 27.66 -11.34 20.31
CA ARG A 54 28.72 -11.38 19.29
C ARG A 54 29.64 -10.15 19.30
N ASP A 55 29.51 -9.26 20.28
CA ASP A 55 30.24 -7.98 20.35
C ASP A 55 30.03 -7.07 19.13
N ALA A 56 28.85 -7.16 18.50
CA ALA A 56 28.47 -6.32 17.37
C ALA A 56 27.61 -5.12 17.79
N GLY A 57 27.88 -3.94 17.23
CA GLY A 57 27.00 -2.79 17.35
C GLY A 57 25.68 -3.02 16.61
N VAL A 58 24.59 -2.37 17.05
CA VAL A 58 23.29 -2.40 16.33
C VAL A 58 22.96 -1.02 15.82
N HIS A 59 22.74 -0.91 14.50
CA HIS A 59 22.27 0.30 13.84
C HIS A 59 20.84 0.10 13.35
N PHE A 60 19.93 0.98 13.74
CA PHE A 60 18.59 1.00 13.18
C PHE A 60 18.54 1.96 11.99
N ASP A 61 18.24 1.42 10.80
CA ASP A 61 17.79 2.24 9.69
C ASP A 61 16.33 2.63 9.95
N GLY A 62 16.20 3.82 10.54
CA GLY A 62 14.92 4.43 10.88
C GLY A 62 14.34 5.30 9.76
N THR A 63 14.81 5.20 8.51
CA THR A 63 14.24 6.01 7.40
C THR A 63 12.72 5.94 7.40
N ARG A 64 12.16 4.76 7.73
CA ARG A 64 10.73 4.43 7.70
C ARG A 64 10.00 4.57 9.03
N LEU A 65 10.72 4.89 10.11
CA LEU A 65 10.14 4.96 11.46
C LEU A 65 9.08 6.07 11.57
N TRP A 66 9.11 7.06 10.65
CA TRP A 66 8.32 8.30 10.73
C TRP A 66 7.70 8.79 9.41
N GLU A 67 7.61 7.96 8.35
CA GLU A 67 7.50 8.51 6.99
C GLU A 67 6.19 9.23 6.59
N ARG A 68 6.34 10.10 5.57
CA ARG A 68 5.49 11.24 5.14
C ARG A 68 4.64 10.98 3.87
N PRO A 69 3.64 11.86 3.57
CA PRO A 69 2.99 11.95 2.26
C PRO A 69 3.93 12.32 1.09
N ARG A 70 3.57 11.85 -0.12
CA ARG A 70 4.39 11.73 -1.34
C ARG A 70 4.77 13.04 -2.05
N THR A 71 4.35 14.21 -1.58
CA THR A 71 4.51 15.47 -2.33
C THR A 71 5.86 16.20 -2.17
N TRP A 72 6.87 15.62 -1.50
CA TRP A 72 8.11 16.35 -1.13
C TRP A 72 9.45 15.69 -1.50
N GLY A 73 9.50 14.85 -2.53
CA GLY A 73 10.71 14.11 -2.98
C GLY A 73 11.98 14.92 -3.35
N VAL A 74 12.01 16.23 -3.12
CA VAL A 74 13.19 17.10 -3.31
C VAL A 74 13.79 17.59 -1.97
N LEU A 75 13.07 17.52 -0.83
CA LEU A 75 13.45 18.26 0.38
C LEU A 75 14.31 17.51 1.42
N LEU A 76 14.60 16.23 1.23
CA LEU A 76 15.45 15.47 2.16
C LEU A 76 16.89 15.30 1.67
N SER A 77 17.22 15.84 0.50
CA SER A 77 18.63 15.93 0.10
C SER A 77 19.26 17.11 0.87
N PRO A 78 20.35 16.90 1.63
CA PRO A 78 21.08 18.00 2.27
C PRO A 78 21.63 19.03 1.26
N ALA A 79 21.53 18.72 -0.04
CA ALA A 79 21.82 19.63 -1.14
C ALA A 79 20.79 20.78 -1.33
N VAL A 80 19.66 20.79 -0.61
CA VAL A 80 18.65 21.86 -0.72
C VAL A 80 18.73 22.79 0.51
N PRO A 81 18.94 24.11 0.31
CA PRO A 81 18.90 25.08 1.40
C PRO A 81 17.58 25.01 2.18
N GLY A 82 17.67 24.91 3.51
CA GLY A 82 16.50 24.80 4.40
C GLY A 82 15.83 23.42 4.46
N GLY A 83 16.43 22.38 3.85
CA GLY A 83 15.88 21.03 3.84
C GLY A 83 15.68 20.43 5.25
N VAL A 84 16.60 20.70 6.18
CA VAL A 84 16.52 20.22 7.57
C VAL A 84 15.35 20.86 8.32
N GLU A 85 15.20 22.19 8.25
CA GLU A 85 14.11 22.90 8.91
C GLU A 85 12.73 22.47 8.37
N ARG A 86 12.62 22.31 7.05
CA ARG A 86 11.40 21.80 6.42
C ARG A 86 11.12 20.33 6.78
N ALA A 87 12.16 19.53 7.02
CA ALA A 87 12.00 18.16 7.49
C ALA A 87 11.48 18.13 8.93
N LEU A 88 12.04 18.97 9.82
CA LEU A 88 11.60 19.08 11.21
C LEU A 88 10.15 19.56 11.31
N LEU A 89 9.76 20.61 10.57
CA LEU A 89 8.38 21.08 10.54
C LEU A 89 7.41 20.00 10.02
N GLY A 90 7.84 19.22 9.03
CA GLY A 90 7.09 18.06 8.55
C GLY A 90 6.90 17.01 9.64
N LEU A 91 7.94 16.70 10.41
CA LEU A 91 7.85 15.75 11.52
C LEU A 91 6.92 16.26 12.63
N GLU A 92 7.05 17.53 13.04
CA GLU A 92 6.18 18.13 14.07
C GLU A 92 4.70 18.03 13.69
N ARG A 93 4.37 18.16 12.41
CA ARG A 93 2.99 18.08 11.91
C ARG A 93 2.48 16.64 11.75
N GLU A 94 3.31 15.74 11.22
CA GLU A 94 2.87 14.38 10.86
C GLU A 94 2.98 13.40 12.03
N LEU A 95 3.98 13.53 12.91
CA LEU A 95 4.20 12.59 14.03
C LEU A 95 2.97 12.43 14.94
N PRO A 96 2.27 13.49 15.36
CA PRO A 96 1.08 13.34 16.20
C PRO A 96 -0.08 12.61 15.51
N ARG A 97 -0.09 12.58 14.17
CA ARG A 97 -1.16 12.00 13.35
C ARG A 97 -0.89 10.57 12.91
N LEU A 98 0.33 10.07 13.09
CA LEU A 98 0.70 8.70 12.73
C LEU A 98 -0.28 7.63 13.25
N PRO A 99 -0.77 7.71 14.51
CA PRO A 99 -1.76 6.73 14.99
C PRO A 99 -3.04 6.71 14.14
N GLU A 100 -3.51 7.87 13.68
CA GLU A 100 -4.69 7.99 12.80
C GLU A 100 -4.43 7.34 11.44
N TYR A 101 -3.25 7.57 10.86
CA TYR A 101 -2.88 6.99 9.58
C TYR A 101 -2.73 5.47 9.64
N VAL A 102 -2.17 4.94 10.74
CA VAL A 102 -2.06 3.49 10.95
C VAL A 102 -3.45 2.86 11.06
N ALA A 103 -4.33 3.44 11.87
CA ALA A 103 -5.71 2.94 12.02
C ALA A 103 -6.47 2.97 10.68
N HIS A 104 -6.27 4.01 9.88
CA HIS A 104 -6.93 4.12 8.58
C HIS A 104 -6.31 3.23 7.51
N ALA A 105 -5.00 2.92 7.59
CA ALA A 105 -4.36 1.96 6.69
C ALA A 105 -4.96 0.56 6.80
N GLU A 106 -5.39 0.15 8.00
CA GLU A 106 -6.14 -1.10 8.18
C GLU A 106 -7.47 -1.08 7.41
N VAL A 107 -8.22 0.02 7.47
CA VAL A 107 -9.49 0.19 6.75
C VAL A 107 -9.28 0.12 5.24
N VAL A 108 -8.31 0.87 4.72
CA VAL A 108 -7.98 0.87 3.28
C VAL A 108 -7.50 -0.52 2.85
N GLY A 109 -6.63 -1.16 3.63
CA GLY A 109 -6.14 -2.52 3.35
C GLY A 109 -7.29 -3.54 3.25
N LYS A 110 -8.22 -3.53 4.20
CA LYS A 110 -9.40 -4.41 4.18
C LYS A 110 -10.29 -4.16 2.96
N ALA A 111 -10.59 -2.90 2.66
CA ALA A 111 -11.42 -2.55 1.50
C ALA A 111 -10.79 -2.99 0.18
N LEU A 112 -9.47 -2.82 0.04
CA LEU A 112 -8.72 -3.29 -1.13
C LEU A 112 -8.73 -4.83 -1.23
N GLY A 113 -8.54 -5.54 -0.12
CA GLY A 113 -8.62 -7.01 -0.08
C GLY A 113 -10.02 -7.55 -0.41
N ALA A 114 -11.08 -6.82 -0.05
CA ALA A 114 -12.46 -7.19 -0.32
C ALA A 114 -12.93 -6.91 -1.76
N ALA A 115 -12.14 -6.19 -2.57
CA ALA A 115 -12.51 -5.80 -3.94
C ALA A 115 -12.67 -6.99 -4.94
N GLY A 116 -12.36 -8.22 -4.51
CA GLY A 116 -12.89 -9.43 -5.16
C GLY A 116 -12.14 -9.91 -6.41
N VAL A 117 -10.92 -9.41 -6.67
CA VAL A 117 -10.07 -9.97 -7.73
C VAL A 117 -9.32 -11.19 -7.18
N PRO A 118 -9.37 -12.36 -7.84
CA PRO A 118 -8.81 -13.61 -7.30
C PRO A 118 -7.31 -13.61 -6.95
N TRP A 119 -6.58 -12.54 -7.31
CA TRP A 119 -5.13 -12.42 -7.17
C TRP A 119 -4.69 -11.07 -6.60
N PHE A 120 -5.63 -10.30 -6.05
CA PHE A 120 -5.35 -9.04 -5.37
C PHE A 120 -4.99 -9.34 -3.92
N ARG A 121 -3.73 -9.10 -3.54
CA ARG A 121 -3.24 -9.40 -2.18
C ARG A 121 -2.66 -8.17 -1.51
N VAL A 122 -3.14 -7.90 -0.30
CA VAL A 122 -2.56 -6.91 0.62
C VAL A 122 -1.51 -7.61 1.49
N ASN A 123 -0.32 -7.01 1.63
CA ASN A 123 0.79 -7.56 2.40
C ASN A 123 1.39 -6.51 3.35
N PRO A 124 1.40 -6.76 4.68
CA PRO A 124 0.71 -7.86 5.36
C PRO A 124 -0.80 -7.80 5.16
N GLU A 125 -1.51 -8.91 5.40
CA GLU A 125 -2.98 -8.98 5.24
C GLU A 125 -3.70 -7.90 6.07
N VAL A 126 -3.18 -7.62 7.26
CA VAL A 126 -3.57 -6.49 8.10
C VAL A 126 -2.39 -5.52 8.19
N PRO A 127 -2.45 -4.33 7.59
CA PRO A 127 -1.40 -3.32 7.71
C PRO A 127 -1.12 -2.95 9.17
N HIS A 128 0.14 -3.10 9.61
CA HIS A 128 0.58 -2.73 10.96
C HIS A 128 1.16 -1.31 11.02
N THR A 129 1.33 -0.67 9.87
CA THR A 129 1.85 0.69 9.74
C THR A 129 0.97 1.48 8.78
N HIS A 130 1.21 2.78 8.64
CA HIS A 130 0.52 3.60 7.63
C HIS A 130 0.91 3.23 6.18
N ARG A 131 1.78 2.23 6.00
CA ARG A 131 2.17 1.65 4.72
C ARG A 131 2.10 0.14 4.68
N PHE A 132 1.82 -0.34 3.48
CA PHE A 132 1.73 -1.76 3.15
C PHE A 132 1.93 -1.94 1.64
N GLN A 133 2.06 -3.19 1.21
CA GLN A 133 2.19 -3.55 -0.19
C GLN A 133 0.88 -4.10 -0.73
N VAL A 134 0.64 -3.89 -2.02
CA VAL A 134 -0.41 -4.54 -2.80
C VAL A 134 0.24 -5.30 -3.94
N TRP A 135 -0.18 -6.54 -4.14
CA TRP A 135 0.39 -7.49 -5.09
C TRP A 135 -0.67 -7.95 -6.07
N LEU A 136 -0.30 -8.02 -7.35
CA LEU A 136 -1.19 -8.39 -8.45
C LEU A 136 -0.47 -9.17 -9.55
N SER A 137 -1.18 -10.17 -10.09
CA SER A 137 -0.72 -11.03 -11.19
C SER A 137 -0.84 -10.37 -12.57
N TYR A 138 -0.16 -9.23 -12.73
CA TYR A 138 0.00 -8.54 -14.00
C TYR A 138 1.40 -7.95 -14.13
N ASP A 139 1.83 -7.69 -15.36
CA ASP A 139 3.03 -6.91 -15.60
C ASP A 139 2.84 -5.45 -15.19
N ALA A 140 3.91 -4.82 -14.69
CA ALA A 140 3.85 -3.48 -14.11
C ALA A 140 3.35 -2.42 -15.11
N ASP A 141 3.69 -2.56 -16.38
CA ASP A 141 3.29 -1.64 -17.44
C ASP A 141 1.77 -1.71 -17.69
N VAL A 142 1.19 -2.91 -17.69
CA VAL A 142 -0.26 -3.10 -17.82
C VAL A 142 -1.00 -2.41 -16.67
N LEU A 143 -0.51 -2.59 -15.45
CA LEU A 143 -1.11 -1.98 -14.26
C LEU A 143 -0.95 -0.46 -14.23
N ALA A 144 0.20 0.05 -14.70
CA ALA A 144 0.45 1.48 -14.82
C ALA A 144 -0.50 2.12 -15.85
N ASP A 145 -0.68 1.50 -17.01
CA ASP A 145 -1.59 1.96 -18.05
C ASP A 145 -3.05 2.04 -17.56
N VAL A 146 -3.52 1.03 -16.82
CA VAL A 146 -4.87 1.04 -16.23
C VAL A 146 -4.99 2.12 -15.15
N ALA A 147 -3.96 2.31 -14.33
CA ALA A 147 -3.95 3.36 -13.31
C ALA A 147 -4.03 4.77 -13.93
N VAL A 148 -3.32 5.02 -15.04
CA VAL A 148 -3.37 6.30 -15.76
C VAL A 148 -4.77 6.54 -16.33
N ARG A 149 -5.35 5.58 -17.05
CA ARG A 149 -6.69 5.72 -17.62
C ARG A 149 -7.75 6.02 -16.55
N LEU A 150 -7.72 5.27 -15.44
CA LEU A 150 -8.67 5.52 -14.35
C LEU A 150 -8.47 6.91 -13.73
N ALA A 151 -7.23 7.37 -13.60
CA ALA A 151 -6.94 8.71 -13.10
C ALA A 151 -7.43 9.81 -14.07
N GLU A 152 -7.38 9.59 -15.38
CA GLU A 152 -7.92 10.54 -16.37
C GLU A 152 -9.46 10.66 -16.26
N GLU A 153 -10.14 9.52 -16.09
CA GLU A 153 -11.60 9.43 -16.01
C GLU A 153 -12.16 9.94 -14.68
N THR A 154 -11.59 9.48 -13.57
CA THR A 154 -12.12 9.71 -12.22
C THR A 154 -11.44 10.86 -11.50
N ARG A 155 -10.29 11.32 -12.00
CA ARG A 155 -9.37 12.26 -11.31
C ARG A 155 -8.86 11.73 -9.97
N VAL A 156 -8.93 10.41 -9.76
CA VAL A 156 -8.44 9.72 -8.57
C VAL A 156 -7.32 8.76 -8.97
N THR A 157 -6.17 8.87 -8.29
CA THR A 157 -5.06 7.93 -8.45
C THR A 157 -4.97 6.99 -7.25
N LEU A 158 -5.34 5.73 -7.47
CA LEU A 158 -5.21 4.64 -6.49
C LEU A 158 -3.74 4.23 -6.27
N PHE A 159 -3.08 3.85 -7.36
CA PHE A 159 -1.73 3.30 -7.35
C PHE A 159 -0.83 4.17 -8.20
N HIS A 160 0.12 4.85 -7.55
CA HIS A 160 1.00 5.77 -8.25
C HIS A 160 2.08 5.07 -9.08
N ARG A 161 2.57 3.91 -8.63
CA ARG A 161 3.71 3.25 -9.29
C ARG A 161 3.69 1.75 -9.03
N TRP A 162 3.88 0.98 -10.09
CA TRP A 162 4.04 -0.47 -10.04
C TRP A 162 5.48 -0.88 -10.29
N PHE A 163 5.89 -1.98 -9.68
CA PHE A 163 7.20 -2.57 -9.84
C PHE A 163 7.04 -4.05 -10.13
N PRO A 164 7.87 -4.63 -11.02
CA PRO A 164 8.00 -6.08 -11.11
C PRO A 164 8.37 -6.64 -9.73
N ALA A 165 7.72 -7.72 -9.32
CA ALA A 165 7.98 -8.34 -8.04
C ALA A 165 9.41 -8.91 -7.98
N PRO A 166 10.27 -8.44 -7.05
CA PRO A 166 11.65 -8.91 -6.95
C PRO A 166 11.69 -10.37 -6.49
N LYS A 167 12.53 -11.21 -7.12
CA LYS A 167 12.71 -12.63 -6.80
C LYS A 167 11.41 -13.46 -6.83
N ARG A 168 10.44 -13.10 -7.68
CA ARG A 168 9.13 -13.78 -7.82
C ARG A 168 8.87 -14.19 -9.27
N PRO A 169 7.85 -15.03 -9.55
CA PRO A 169 7.50 -15.43 -10.91
C PRO A 169 7.19 -14.22 -11.81
N PRO A 170 7.51 -14.29 -13.12
CA PRO A 170 7.10 -13.28 -14.10
C PRO A 170 5.58 -13.07 -14.10
N GLY A 171 5.13 -11.86 -14.46
CA GLY A 171 3.72 -11.51 -14.43
C GLY A 171 3.17 -11.24 -13.02
N LEU A 172 4.03 -11.03 -12.02
CA LEU A 172 3.65 -10.54 -10.70
C LEU A 172 4.27 -9.17 -10.47
N SER A 173 3.43 -8.22 -10.05
CA SER A 173 3.84 -6.86 -9.72
C SER A 173 3.39 -6.46 -8.33
N VAL A 174 4.12 -5.52 -7.76
CA VAL A 174 3.89 -4.95 -6.44
C VAL A 174 3.83 -3.44 -6.52
N THR A 175 2.97 -2.84 -5.71
CA THR A 175 2.94 -1.42 -5.42
C THR A 175 2.92 -1.20 -3.91
N GLU A 176 3.39 -0.04 -3.48
CA GLU A 176 3.38 0.37 -2.09
C GLU A 176 2.31 1.42 -1.89
N VAL A 177 1.42 1.20 -0.93
CA VAL A 177 0.36 2.12 -0.55
C VAL A 177 0.77 2.81 0.73
N ALA A 178 0.58 4.13 0.79
CA ALA A 178 0.81 4.94 1.96
C ALA A 178 -0.42 5.76 2.28
N VAL A 179 -0.93 5.60 3.49
CA VAL A 179 -2.02 6.41 4.04
C VAL A 179 -1.40 7.57 4.78
N ALA A 180 -1.77 8.78 4.35
CA ALA A 180 -1.38 10.05 4.96
C ALA A 180 -2.63 10.93 5.07
N ALA A 181 -2.46 12.23 5.29
CA ALA A 181 -3.57 13.17 5.47
C ALA A 181 -4.69 13.03 4.43
N GLU A 182 -4.33 12.98 3.14
CA GLU A 182 -5.26 12.84 2.01
C GLU A 182 -5.91 11.45 1.97
N GLY A 183 -5.19 10.44 2.46
CA GLY A 183 -5.67 9.08 2.58
C GLY A 183 -6.79 8.92 3.62
N LEU A 184 -6.92 9.84 4.60
CA LEU A 184 -7.98 9.79 5.60
C LEU A 184 -9.39 10.03 5.04
N GLU A 185 -9.47 10.66 3.86
CA GLU A 185 -10.74 10.87 3.16
C GLU A 185 -11.25 9.57 2.49
N TRP A 186 -10.41 8.53 2.37
CA TRP A 186 -10.71 7.28 1.70
C TRP A 186 -11.51 6.31 2.58
N THR A 187 -12.78 6.63 2.78
CA THR A 187 -13.74 5.72 3.42
C THR A 187 -13.99 4.45 2.59
N GLU A 188 -14.51 3.37 3.21
CA GLU A 188 -14.96 2.14 2.52
C GLU A 188 -15.90 2.43 1.33
N ARG A 189 -16.72 3.48 1.46
CA ARG A 189 -17.65 3.95 0.43
C ARG A 189 -16.94 4.50 -0.81
N ILE A 190 -15.70 4.96 -0.69
CA ILE A 190 -14.88 5.50 -1.78
C ILE A 190 -13.89 4.44 -2.27
N SER A 191 -13.22 3.74 -1.35
CA SER A 191 -12.20 2.74 -1.68
C SER A 191 -12.78 1.51 -2.38
N THR A 192 -13.95 1.01 -1.97
CA THR A 192 -14.54 -0.19 -2.57
C THR A 192 -14.98 0.02 -4.02
N PRO A 193 -15.74 1.07 -4.38
CA PRO A 193 -16.12 1.30 -5.77
C PRO A 193 -14.92 1.62 -6.65
N VAL A 194 -13.96 2.42 -6.16
CA VAL A 194 -12.78 2.80 -6.93
C VAL A 194 -11.87 1.59 -7.16
N ALA A 195 -11.69 0.73 -6.16
CA ALA A 195 -11.01 -0.56 -6.32
C ALA A 195 -11.76 -1.46 -7.29
N PHE A 196 -13.08 -1.59 -7.17
CA PHE A 196 -13.91 -2.40 -8.09
C PHE A 196 -13.83 -1.90 -9.54
N THR A 197 -13.93 -0.59 -9.77
CA THR A 197 -13.78 0.01 -11.10
C THR A 197 -12.39 -0.25 -11.65
N TRP A 198 -11.35 -0.05 -10.85
CA TRP A 198 -9.98 -0.34 -11.28
C TRP A 198 -9.80 -1.81 -11.68
N CYS A 199 -10.32 -2.74 -10.87
CA CYS A 199 -10.27 -4.17 -11.12
C CYS A 199 -11.07 -4.59 -12.35
N SER A 200 -12.20 -3.95 -12.60
CA SER A 200 -13.03 -4.18 -13.79
C SER A 200 -12.40 -3.67 -15.08
N SER A 201 -11.48 -2.71 -14.97
CA SER A 201 -10.70 -2.17 -16.09
C SER A 201 -9.42 -2.96 -16.38
N LEU A 202 -9.10 -3.97 -15.57
CA LEU A 202 -7.97 -4.86 -15.84
C LEU A 202 -8.31 -5.82 -16.99
N PRO A 203 -7.36 -6.09 -17.89
CA PRO A 203 -7.55 -7.14 -18.89
C PRO A 203 -7.67 -8.50 -18.21
N THR A 204 -8.30 -9.46 -18.90
CA THR A 204 -8.30 -10.86 -18.45
C THR A 204 -6.85 -11.30 -18.20
N PRO A 205 -6.51 -11.86 -17.03
CA PRO A 205 -5.14 -12.19 -16.71
C PRO A 205 -4.57 -13.20 -17.71
N PRO A 206 -3.30 -13.07 -18.13
CA PRO A 206 -2.68 -14.00 -19.05
C PRO A 206 -2.65 -15.40 -18.40
N GLY A 207 -3.29 -16.38 -19.05
CA GLY A 207 -3.30 -17.79 -18.61
C GLY A 207 -4.63 -18.34 -18.10
N ILE A 208 -5.72 -17.56 -18.07
CA ILE A 208 -7.04 -18.04 -17.64
C ILE A 208 -8.04 -17.97 -18.82
N ASN A 209 -8.30 -19.13 -19.44
CA ASN A 209 -9.53 -19.32 -20.18
C ASN A 209 -10.71 -19.30 -19.17
N SER A 210 -11.64 -18.37 -19.38
CA SER A 210 -12.92 -18.21 -18.68
C SER A 210 -12.92 -17.75 -17.22
N CYS A 211 -12.83 -16.44 -17.00
CA CYS A 211 -13.52 -15.82 -15.87
C CYS A 211 -15.03 -15.82 -16.16
N ARG A 212 -15.79 -16.75 -15.56
CA ARG A 212 -17.17 -16.43 -15.19
C ARG A 212 -17.06 -15.41 -14.07
N VAL A 213 -17.43 -14.17 -14.37
CA VAL A 213 -17.80 -13.18 -13.36
C VAL A 213 -18.72 -13.88 -12.37
N ALA A 214 -18.39 -13.84 -11.07
CA ALA A 214 -19.28 -14.35 -10.04
C ALA A 214 -20.61 -13.60 -10.16
N GLU A 215 -21.65 -14.31 -10.61
CA GLU A 215 -23.01 -13.78 -10.61
C GLU A 215 -23.37 -13.41 -9.17
N GLN A 216 -23.93 -12.20 -9.01
CA GLN A 216 -24.45 -11.72 -7.74
C GLN A 216 -25.41 -12.75 -7.13
N PRO A 217 -25.49 -12.90 -5.79
CA PRO A 217 -26.56 -13.70 -5.21
C PRO A 217 -27.90 -13.07 -5.56
N GLU A 218 -28.68 -13.78 -6.36
CA GLU A 218 -30.01 -13.38 -6.83
C GLU A 218 -30.91 -13.03 -5.63
N SER A 219 -31.18 -11.75 -5.42
CA SER A 219 -32.32 -11.33 -4.61
C SER A 219 -33.58 -11.45 -5.46
N HIS A 220 -34.41 -12.44 -5.14
CA HIS A 220 -35.74 -12.67 -5.70
C HIS A 220 -36.57 -11.37 -5.77
N LEU A 221 -37.00 -10.97 -6.98
CA LEU A 221 -38.40 -10.71 -7.37
C LEU A 221 -38.51 -9.85 -8.65
N CYS A 222 -39.33 -10.37 -9.57
CA CYS A 222 -40.08 -9.74 -10.67
C CYS A 222 -39.48 -9.76 -12.10
N PRO A 223 -40.18 -10.41 -13.07
CA PRO A 223 -39.74 -10.58 -14.44
C PRO A 223 -40.26 -9.46 -15.35
N GLU A 224 -39.41 -8.90 -16.20
CA GLU A 224 -39.73 -8.65 -17.62
C GLU A 224 -38.48 -8.15 -18.36
N ARG A 225 -38.11 -8.87 -19.42
CA ARG A 225 -37.07 -8.47 -20.36
C ARG A 225 -37.57 -7.25 -21.15
N ARG A 226 -36.77 -6.20 -21.25
CA ARG A 226 -36.62 -5.42 -22.50
C ARG A 226 -35.31 -4.65 -22.51
N ARG A 227 -34.86 -4.46 -23.75
CA ARG A 227 -33.53 -4.06 -24.23
C ARG A 227 -33.16 -2.62 -23.84
N THR A 228 -31.90 -2.28 -24.11
CA THR A 228 -31.24 -0.95 -24.11
C THR A 228 -30.90 -0.35 -22.74
N LEU A 229 -29.63 -0.48 -22.33
CA LEU A 229 -29.01 0.38 -21.31
C LEU A 229 -28.27 1.53 -22.02
N HIS A 230 -29.03 2.58 -22.31
CA HIS A 230 -28.52 3.94 -22.16
C HIS A 230 -28.32 4.16 -20.66
N TRP A 231 -27.10 4.50 -20.23
CA TRP A 231 -26.88 4.93 -18.86
C TRP A 231 -27.44 6.34 -18.67
N PRO A 232 -28.34 6.58 -17.70
CA PRO A 232 -28.84 7.91 -17.41
C PRO A 232 -27.78 8.69 -16.65
N THR A 233 -27.34 9.79 -17.26
CA THR A 233 -26.74 10.94 -16.59
C THR A 233 -27.75 11.45 -15.56
N CYS A 234 -27.47 11.29 -14.26
CA CYS A 234 -28.18 12.02 -13.22
C CYS A 234 -27.34 12.00 -11.93
N CYS A 235 -27.14 13.09 -11.20
CA CYS A 235 -27.52 14.48 -11.41
C CYS A 235 -26.60 15.31 -10.48
N VAL A 236 -25.81 16.20 -11.06
CA VAL A 236 -25.34 17.41 -10.38
C VAL A 236 -26.38 18.48 -10.71
N HIS A 237 -27.39 18.63 -9.88
CA HIS A 237 -28.22 19.84 -9.80
C HIS A 237 -27.91 20.43 -8.42
N GLY A 238 -27.55 21.69 -8.24
CA GLY A 238 -28.04 22.87 -8.94
C GLY A 238 -28.41 23.83 -7.82
N PHE A 239 -27.47 24.71 -7.47
CA PHE A 239 -27.65 25.75 -6.47
C PHE A 239 -28.67 26.75 -7.05
N SER A 240 -29.89 26.77 -6.52
CA SER A 240 -30.87 27.82 -6.81
C SER A 240 -31.01 28.69 -5.56
N ARG A 241 -30.65 29.97 -5.67
CA ARG A 241 -31.12 31.01 -4.76
C ARG A 241 -32.05 31.91 -5.55
N GLU A 242 -33.28 31.94 -5.06
CA GLU A 242 -34.41 32.71 -5.55
C GLU A 242 -34.16 34.22 -5.47
N SER A 243 -34.66 34.93 -6.47
CA SER A 243 -35.00 36.36 -6.44
C SER A 243 -36.51 36.49 -6.60
N GLY A 244 -37.13 37.39 -5.83
CA GLY A 244 -38.53 37.75 -6.01
C GLY A 244 -39.07 38.63 -4.88
N GLY A 245 -39.21 39.93 -5.16
CA GLY A 245 -39.79 40.96 -4.29
C GLY A 245 -39.30 42.35 -4.66
#